data_AF-A0A7X9QT16-F1
#
_entry.id   AF-A0A7X9QT16-F1
#
_cell.length_a   1.000
_cell.length_b   1.000
_cell.length_c   1.000
_cell.angle_alpha   90.00
_cell.angle_beta   90.00
_cell.angle_gamma   90.00
#
_symmetry.space_group_name_H-M   'P 1'
#
loop_
_entity.id
_entity.type
_entity.pdbx_description
1 polymer ?
#
loop_
_entity_poly.entity_id
_entity_poly.type
_entity_poly.pdbx_seq_one_letter_code
_entity_poly.pdbx_strand_id
1 'polypeptide(L)'
;MIKTAVILAAGLGSRIRKTTGEHPKGFLLLDQLPIIEHSIQKLLEVGIEKIYVGTGFKQEDYHVLFAKYPQLQFVHNPSFDASGSMYTLYLLKDVVKDDFLLLESDVIYEKRALTVLLEHEKDNVILASRFTQSGDEVFIETDESHHLLSMSKNKTQLKNILGELVGISKLSQQGFQELTQVVEPIISENLHIDYEQGLIELAKNQEVIVTLHDDLVWCEVDDAHHWQRAKTVIFPLIKAREKLSENQTVQRNVLLNPGPATTTDTVKYAQIVPDICPREQDFGSVMEFVSTELTKLAGNPTDFTTVLFAGSGTAAVEAMLSSVIEENATLLIINNGAYGKRMCQIAKIYRLRFLEYRSPPDQPLDLNQLENFIALQAEKISYLAFIHCETTTGLLNPLSELGKICQRYDITMMVDAMSSFAAIPIDMKEMNISYLAASSNKNLQGMAGVSFIIANKAALEKSKDIPARNLYLNLYQQHRSFQQTKQMQFTPPVQTLYSLKQAIIETIWEGIENRYARYTKSWETLITGISRLNMTHLVPKNSHSKIITSIIEPEHPQYNFNEMHNHFYENGFTIYPGKLDVQNTFRVANIGNIDDKDMKRFIDLLEIYLIGLKGGDSNS
;
A
#
# COMPACT_ATOMS: atom_id res chain seq x y z
N MET A 1 5.30 -22.80 -27.80
CA MET A 1 5.37 -22.70 -26.33
C MET A 1 6.83 -22.73 -25.95
N ILE A 2 7.31 -21.69 -25.27
CA ILE A 2 8.71 -21.57 -24.86
C ILE A 2 9.01 -22.61 -23.78
N LYS A 3 10.13 -23.32 -23.94
CA LYS A 3 10.58 -24.38 -23.03
C LYS A 3 11.97 -24.14 -22.45
N THR A 4 12.61 -23.03 -22.84
CA THR A 4 13.98 -22.70 -22.46
C THR A 4 14.00 -21.40 -21.66
N ALA A 5 14.87 -21.32 -20.67
CA ALA A 5 15.17 -20.09 -19.96
C ALA A 5 16.69 -19.88 -19.84
N VAL A 6 17.11 -18.64 -19.69
CA VAL A 6 18.49 -18.20 -19.44
C VAL A 6 18.48 -17.33 -18.19
N ILE A 7 19.28 -17.67 -17.19
CA ILE A 7 19.48 -16.86 -15.97
C ILE A 7 20.90 -16.30 -15.98
N LEU A 8 21.05 -14.98 -15.92
CA LEU A 8 22.34 -14.30 -15.80
C LEU A 8 22.74 -14.21 -14.33
N ALA A 9 23.81 -14.93 -13.96
CA ALA A 9 24.19 -15.18 -12.57
C ALA A 9 25.70 -15.03 -12.31
N ALA A 10 26.40 -14.25 -13.15
CA ALA A 10 27.85 -14.10 -13.12
C ALA A 10 28.37 -12.99 -12.19
N GLY A 11 27.50 -12.05 -11.80
CA GLY A 11 27.88 -10.82 -11.10
C GLY A 11 28.46 -11.01 -9.69
N LEU A 12 29.37 -10.11 -9.31
CA LEU A 12 30.08 -10.11 -8.01
C LEU A 12 29.22 -9.70 -6.79
N GLY A 13 28.11 -9.00 -7.03
CA GLY A 13 27.20 -8.50 -5.99
C GLY A 13 27.84 -7.63 -4.91
N SER A 14 28.79 -6.76 -5.27
CA SER A 14 29.65 -6.01 -4.35
C SER A 14 28.89 -5.22 -3.27
N ARG A 15 27.73 -4.64 -3.62
CA ARG A 15 26.90 -3.80 -2.73
C ARG A 15 26.24 -4.55 -1.56
N ILE A 16 26.03 -5.87 -1.67
CA ILE A 16 25.36 -6.70 -0.66
C ILE A 16 26.27 -7.76 -0.02
N ARG A 17 27.58 -7.74 -0.30
CA ARG A 17 28.56 -8.71 0.22
C ARG A 17 28.53 -8.91 1.73
N LYS A 18 28.21 -7.86 2.51
CA LYS A 18 28.09 -7.99 3.98
C LYS A 18 26.97 -8.95 4.40
N THR A 19 25.96 -9.13 3.55
CA THR A 19 24.80 -9.98 3.79
C THR A 19 24.94 -11.33 3.09
N THR A 20 25.48 -11.37 1.87
CA THR A 20 25.69 -12.64 1.13
C THR A 20 26.92 -13.41 1.59
N GLY A 21 27.84 -12.76 2.31
CA GLY A 21 29.10 -13.36 2.71
C GLY A 21 29.97 -13.66 1.48
N GLU A 22 30.38 -14.92 1.34
CA GLU A 22 31.14 -15.39 0.17
C GLU A 22 30.26 -15.88 -0.98
N HIS A 23 28.94 -15.90 -0.84
CA HIS A 23 28.03 -16.48 -1.82
C HIS A 23 27.55 -15.46 -2.87
N PRO A 24 27.18 -15.91 -4.08
CA PRO A 24 26.49 -15.09 -5.07
C PRO A 24 25.17 -14.54 -4.52
N LYS A 25 24.72 -13.39 -5.04
CA LYS A 25 23.45 -12.75 -4.62
C LYS A 25 22.24 -13.67 -4.72
N GLY A 26 22.20 -14.50 -5.77
CA GLY A 26 21.15 -15.51 -5.98
C GLY A 26 20.97 -16.50 -4.82
N PHE A 27 21.94 -16.60 -3.92
CA PHE A 27 21.92 -17.48 -2.74
C PHE A 27 21.40 -16.83 -1.45
N LEU A 28 20.88 -15.60 -1.52
CA LEU A 28 20.11 -15.05 -0.41
C LEU A 28 18.89 -15.93 -0.11
N LEU A 29 18.61 -16.18 1.17
CA LEU A 29 17.62 -17.17 1.58
C LEU A 29 16.28 -16.54 1.95
N LEU A 30 15.22 -16.96 1.25
CA LEU A 30 13.81 -16.72 1.61
C LEU A 30 13.15 -18.05 1.94
N ASP A 31 12.53 -18.15 3.12
CA ASP A 31 11.96 -19.42 3.64
C ASP A 31 12.94 -20.60 3.51
N GLN A 32 14.22 -20.39 3.84
CA GLN A 32 15.31 -21.38 3.76
C GLN A 32 15.75 -21.78 2.33
N LEU A 33 15.20 -21.16 1.27
CA LEU A 33 15.58 -21.43 -0.12
C LEU A 33 16.29 -20.22 -0.76
N PRO A 34 17.36 -20.42 -1.54
CA PRO A 34 17.97 -19.40 -2.39
C PRO A 34 16.93 -18.68 -3.29
N ILE A 35 17.05 -17.36 -3.47
CA ILE A 35 16.18 -16.60 -4.38
C ILE A 35 16.23 -17.14 -5.82
N ILE A 36 17.40 -17.56 -6.30
CA ILE A 36 17.51 -18.18 -7.62
C ILE A 36 16.77 -19.53 -7.68
N GLU A 37 16.72 -20.27 -6.56
CA GLU A 37 15.98 -21.52 -6.49
C GLU A 37 14.47 -21.31 -6.54
N HIS A 38 13.96 -20.22 -5.93
CA HIS A 38 12.56 -19.80 -6.12
C HIS A 38 12.27 -19.51 -7.60
N SER A 39 13.17 -18.81 -8.30
CA SER A 39 13.06 -18.55 -9.74
C SER A 39 13.05 -19.84 -10.57
N ILE A 40 13.95 -20.78 -10.27
CA ILE A 40 14.02 -22.10 -10.92
C ILE A 40 12.70 -22.86 -10.73
N GLN A 41 12.18 -22.95 -9.50
CA GLN A 41 10.91 -23.64 -9.24
C GLN A 41 9.75 -23.04 -10.02
N LYS A 42 9.65 -21.71 -10.09
CA LYS A 42 8.60 -21.02 -10.86
C LYS A 42 8.71 -21.27 -12.36
N LEU A 43 9.92 -21.24 -12.91
CA LEU A 43 10.16 -21.57 -14.32
C LEU A 43 9.68 -23.00 -14.63
N LEU A 44 10.01 -23.97 -13.78
CA LEU A 44 9.57 -25.36 -13.95
C LEU A 44 8.03 -25.49 -13.82
N GLU A 45 7.40 -24.76 -12.88
CA GLU A 45 5.94 -24.76 -12.71
C GLU A 45 5.17 -24.22 -13.93
N VAL A 46 5.74 -23.26 -14.66
CA VAL A 46 5.13 -22.70 -15.89
C VAL A 46 5.52 -23.49 -17.16
N GLY A 47 6.19 -24.63 -17.00
CA GLY A 47 6.48 -25.55 -18.11
C GLY A 47 7.83 -25.34 -18.81
N ILE A 48 8.78 -24.61 -18.21
CA ILE A 48 10.16 -24.58 -18.70
C ILE A 48 10.82 -25.93 -18.44
N GLU A 49 11.47 -26.49 -19.46
CA GLU A 49 12.10 -27.81 -19.42
C GLU A 49 13.63 -27.73 -19.38
N LYS A 50 14.21 -26.60 -19.81
CA LYS A 50 15.65 -26.39 -19.88
C LYS A 50 16.02 -25.00 -19.39
N ILE A 51 16.98 -24.90 -18.47
CA ILE A 51 17.42 -23.62 -17.91
C ILE A 51 18.93 -23.51 -18.04
N TYR A 52 19.41 -22.57 -18.84
CA TYR A 52 20.81 -22.21 -18.90
C TYR A 52 21.12 -21.16 -17.83
N VAL A 53 22.22 -21.33 -17.11
CA VAL A 53 22.67 -20.37 -16.10
C VAL A 53 24.08 -19.89 -16.46
N GLY A 54 24.20 -18.61 -16.77
CA GLY A 54 25.47 -17.96 -17.03
C GLY A 54 26.17 -17.62 -15.72
N THR A 55 27.18 -18.39 -15.31
CA THR A 55 27.88 -18.23 -14.03
C THR A 55 29.19 -17.48 -14.17
N GLY A 56 29.74 -17.03 -13.04
CA GLY A 56 31.00 -16.30 -12.97
C GLY A 56 31.56 -16.44 -11.57
N PHE A 57 31.35 -15.43 -10.74
CA PHE A 57 31.77 -15.44 -9.33
C PHE A 57 31.23 -16.67 -8.59
N LYS A 58 32.14 -17.41 -7.92
CA LYS A 58 31.83 -18.55 -7.03
C LYS A 58 30.90 -19.58 -7.68
N GLN A 59 31.19 -19.98 -8.92
CA GLN A 59 30.36 -20.91 -9.68
C GLN A 59 30.09 -22.24 -8.95
N GLU A 60 31.00 -22.66 -8.06
CA GLU A 60 30.91 -23.89 -7.28
C GLU A 60 29.68 -23.94 -6.38
N ASP A 61 29.15 -22.80 -5.94
CA ASP A 61 27.93 -22.74 -5.11
C ASP A 61 26.71 -23.25 -5.88
N TYR A 62 26.68 -23.08 -7.20
CA TYR A 62 25.60 -23.56 -8.07
C TYR A 62 25.62 -25.09 -8.26
N HIS A 63 26.69 -25.80 -7.88
CA HIS A 63 26.75 -27.27 -7.97
C HIS A 63 25.68 -27.96 -7.11
N VAL A 64 25.28 -27.35 -5.98
CA VAL A 64 24.20 -27.90 -5.14
C VAL A 64 22.87 -27.88 -5.89
N LEU A 65 22.62 -26.83 -6.68
CA LEU A 65 21.43 -26.73 -7.51
C LEU A 65 21.47 -27.72 -8.68
N PHE A 66 22.64 -27.96 -9.27
CA PHE A 66 22.82 -28.97 -10.32
C PHE A 66 22.42 -30.38 -9.85
N ALA A 67 22.88 -30.76 -8.66
CA ALA A 67 22.55 -32.07 -8.09
C ALA A 67 21.04 -32.24 -7.84
N LYS A 68 20.32 -31.14 -7.66
CA LYS A 68 18.88 -31.12 -7.36
C LYS A 68 18.00 -30.98 -8.61
N TYR A 69 18.45 -30.23 -9.62
CA TYR A 69 17.66 -29.86 -10.80
C TYR A 69 18.37 -30.30 -12.10
N PRO A 70 18.01 -31.45 -12.68
CA PRO A 70 18.64 -31.95 -13.91
C PRO A 70 18.37 -31.08 -15.15
N GLN A 71 17.43 -30.14 -15.08
CA GLN A 71 17.11 -29.18 -16.14
C GLN A 71 18.17 -28.07 -16.30
N LEU A 72 19.08 -27.93 -15.33
CA LEU A 72 20.09 -26.86 -15.33
C LEU A 72 21.30 -27.20 -16.21
N GLN A 73 21.74 -26.22 -17.00
CA GLN A 73 22.98 -26.25 -17.75
C GLN A 73 23.77 -24.96 -17.49
N PHE A 74 25.08 -25.07 -17.28
CA PHE A 74 25.91 -23.93 -16.91
C PHE A 74 26.84 -23.51 -18.03
N VAL A 75 26.98 -22.21 -18.24
CA VAL A 75 28.00 -21.61 -19.10
C VAL A 75 28.79 -20.64 -18.24
N HIS A 76 30.06 -20.96 -18.00
CA HIS A 76 30.92 -20.13 -17.17
C HIS A 76 31.51 -18.97 -17.99
N ASN A 77 31.34 -17.75 -17.49
CA ASN A 77 32.04 -16.57 -17.96
C ASN A 77 33.37 -16.42 -17.20
N PRO A 78 34.53 -16.74 -17.82
CA PRO A 78 35.83 -16.63 -17.15
C PRO A 78 36.28 -15.17 -16.94
N SER A 79 35.63 -14.20 -17.58
CA SER A 79 35.94 -12.76 -17.50
C SER A 79 34.86 -12.00 -16.72
N PHE A 80 34.14 -12.64 -15.82
CA PHE A 80 33.01 -12.06 -15.08
C PHE A 80 33.37 -10.82 -14.24
N ASP A 81 34.63 -10.64 -13.88
CA ASP A 81 35.16 -9.50 -13.14
C ASP A 81 35.60 -8.33 -14.05
N ALA A 82 35.75 -8.59 -15.35
CA ALA A 82 36.17 -7.64 -16.38
C ALA A 82 35.14 -7.51 -17.52
N SER A 83 33.90 -7.93 -17.30
CA SER A 83 32.82 -7.88 -18.29
C SER A 83 31.47 -7.57 -17.65
N GLY A 84 30.51 -7.12 -18.46
CA GLY A 84 29.14 -6.85 -18.08
C GLY A 84 28.22 -8.04 -18.33
N SER A 85 26.94 -7.87 -18.03
CA SER A 85 25.93 -8.92 -18.15
C SER A 85 25.73 -9.39 -19.60
N MET A 86 25.92 -8.52 -20.60
CA MET A 86 25.78 -8.88 -22.02
C MET A 86 26.84 -9.88 -22.46
N TYR A 87 28.08 -9.80 -21.96
CA TYR A 87 29.13 -10.75 -22.35
C TYR A 87 28.80 -12.15 -21.81
N THR A 88 28.27 -12.24 -20.59
CA THR A 88 27.76 -13.50 -20.04
C THR A 88 26.68 -14.08 -20.95
N LEU A 89 25.71 -13.26 -21.37
CA LEU A 89 24.64 -13.65 -22.30
C LEU A 89 25.20 -14.09 -23.67
N TYR A 90 26.19 -13.37 -24.20
CA TYR A 90 26.83 -13.64 -25.49
C TYR A 90 27.50 -15.02 -25.54
N LEU A 91 28.11 -15.48 -24.43
CA LEU A 91 28.71 -16.82 -24.34
C LEU A 91 27.70 -17.96 -24.51
N LEU A 92 26.40 -17.69 -24.35
CA LEU A 92 25.34 -18.69 -24.54
C LEU A 92 24.88 -18.84 -26.00
N LYS A 93 25.37 -18.02 -26.94
CA LYS A 93 24.95 -18.02 -28.37
C LYS A 93 25.06 -19.38 -29.05
N ASP A 94 26.04 -20.17 -28.65
CA ASP A 94 26.31 -21.47 -29.26
C ASP A 94 25.48 -22.62 -28.68
N VAL A 95 24.89 -22.43 -27.49
CA VAL A 95 24.14 -23.49 -26.79
C VAL A 95 22.63 -23.25 -26.75
N VAL A 96 22.17 -22.00 -26.70
CA VAL A 96 20.74 -21.65 -26.73
C VAL A 96 20.25 -21.66 -28.18
N LYS A 97 19.32 -22.55 -28.51
CA LYS A 97 18.82 -22.79 -29.88
C LYS A 97 17.31 -22.73 -30.00
N ASP A 98 16.62 -22.27 -28.97
CA ASP A 98 15.16 -22.15 -28.92
C ASP A 98 14.81 -20.74 -28.44
N ASP A 99 13.58 -20.30 -28.65
CA ASP A 99 13.02 -19.13 -27.96
C ASP A 99 13.12 -19.34 -26.45
N PHE A 100 13.39 -18.27 -25.70
CA PHE A 100 13.64 -18.38 -24.26
C PHE A 100 13.19 -17.17 -23.46
N LEU A 101 13.02 -17.40 -22.16
CA LEU A 101 12.93 -16.34 -21.16
C LEU A 101 14.34 -15.98 -20.67
N LEU A 102 14.70 -14.71 -20.70
CA LEU A 102 15.92 -14.15 -20.12
C LEU A 102 15.59 -13.57 -18.74
N LEU A 103 16.33 -13.96 -17.71
CA LEU A 103 16.15 -13.51 -16.33
C LEU A 103 17.47 -13.10 -15.68
N GLU A 104 17.40 -12.18 -14.74
CA GLU A 104 18.46 -11.92 -13.78
C GLU A 104 18.41 -12.91 -12.59
N SER A 105 19.54 -13.13 -11.91
CA SER A 105 19.61 -14.09 -10.80
C SER A 105 19.15 -13.54 -9.44
N ASP A 106 19.08 -12.21 -9.32
CA ASP A 106 18.79 -11.46 -8.11
C ASP A 106 17.40 -10.83 -8.06
N VAL A 107 16.51 -11.26 -8.96
CA VAL A 107 15.10 -10.86 -8.95
C VAL A 107 14.22 -11.86 -8.21
N ILE A 108 13.27 -11.34 -7.44
CA ILE A 108 12.17 -12.08 -6.84
C ILE A 108 10.87 -11.54 -7.43
N TYR A 109 9.99 -12.41 -7.92
CA TYR A 109 8.81 -12.00 -8.69
C TYR A 109 7.64 -12.96 -8.48
N GLU A 110 6.40 -12.49 -8.65
CA GLU A 110 5.23 -13.37 -8.72
C GLU A 110 5.18 -14.16 -10.03
N LYS A 111 4.66 -15.39 -10.00
CA LYS A 111 4.60 -16.32 -11.14
C LYS A 111 3.97 -15.72 -12.39
N ARG A 112 3.01 -14.79 -12.21
CA ARG A 112 2.37 -14.05 -13.30
C ARG A 112 3.38 -13.32 -14.19
N ALA A 113 4.54 -12.89 -13.67
CA ALA A 113 5.62 -12.28 -14.45
C ALA A 113 6.11 -13.19 -15.60
N LEU A 114 6.06 -14.51 -15.41
CA LEU A 114 6.43 -15.48 -16.43
C LEU A 114 5.27 -15.72 -17.40
N THR A 115 4.06 -15.95 -16.87
CA THR A 115 2.90 -16.32 -17.71
C THR A 115 2.52 -15.22 -18.70
N VAL A 116 2.57 -13.94 -18.28
CA VAL A 116 2.27 -12.82 -19.18
C VAL A 116 3.22 -12.74 -20.37
N LEU A 117 4.50 -13.11 -20.20
CA LEU A 117 5.47 -13.16 -21.29
C LEU A 117 5.26 -14.38 -22.18
N LEU A 118 5.01 -15.54 -21.57
CA LEU A 118 4.76 -16.80 -22.28
C LEU A 118 3.50 -16.74 -23.16
N GLU A 119 2.48 -16.02 -22.71
CA GLU A 119 1.20 -15.82 -23.41
C GLU A 119 1.21 -14.66 -24.42
N HIS A 120 2.24 -13.80 -24.37
CA HIS A 120 2.31 -12.63 -25.25
C HIS A 120 2.49 -13.04 -26.72
N GLU A 121 1.79 -12.38 -27.64
CA GLU A 121 1.78 -12.75 -29.06
C GLU A 121 3.08 -12.39 -29.81
N LYS A 122 3.80 -11.36 -29.34
CA LYS A 122 5.05 -10.88 -29.96
C LYS A 122 6.27 -11.70 -29.56
N ASP A 123 7.26 -11.76 -30.44
CA ASP A 123 8.43 -12.63 -30.31
C ASP A 123 9.46 -12.12 -29.29
N ASN A 124 9.80 -10.83 -29.33
CA ASN A 124 10.74 -10.20 -28.39
C ASN A 124 9.98 -9.21 -27.49
N VAL A 125 9.95 -9.49 -26.19
CA VAL A 125 9.12 -8.76 -25.24
C VAL A 125 9.90 -8.48 -23.96
N ILE A 126 9.93 -7.23 -23.52
CA ILE A 126 10.50 -6.80 -22.24
C ILE A 126 9.36 -6.60 -21.25
N LEU A 127 9.48 -7.21 -20.07
CA LEU A 127 8.52 -6.99 -18.99
C LEU A 127 8.88 -5.71 -18.24
N ALA A 128 7.91 -4.80 -18.17
CA ALA A 128 7.99 -3.58 -17.39
C ALA A 128 6.93 -3.55 -16.29
N SER A 129 7.22 -2.82 -15.23
CA SER A 129 6.30 -2.53 -14.12
C SER A 129 6.24 -1.02 -13.85
N ARG A 130 5.36 -0.61 -12.94
CA ARG A 130 5.41 0.75 -12.38
C ARG A 130 6.67 0.96 -11.54
N PHE A 131 7.06 2.22 -11.41
CA PHE A 131 8.22 2.60 -10.62
C PHE A 131 8.11 2.10 -9.18
N THR A 132 9.08 1.27 -8.79
CA THR A 132 9.17 0.63 -7.48
C THR A 132 9.69 1.58 -6.41
N GLN A 133 10.29 2.70 -6.80
CA GLN A 133 10.97 3.66 -5.93
C GLN A 133 12.10 2.99 -5.13
N SER A 134 12.76 2.00 -5.73
CA SER A 134 13.83 1.22 -5.11
C SER A 134 15.14 2.01 -4.98
N GLY A 135 15.39 2.99 -5.85
CA GLY A 135 16.61 3.77 -5.89
C GLY A 135 17.67 3.25 -6.87
N ASP A 136 17.39 2.16 -7.59
CA ASP A 136 18.23 1.64 -8.68
C ASP A 136 17.44 1.31 -9.95
N GLU A 137 16.30 1.97 -10.14
CA GLU A 137 15.39 1.69 -11.25
C GLU A 137 16.05 1.89 -12.63
N VAL A 138 15.84 0.94 -13.54
CA VAL A 138 16.14 1.09 -14.96
C VAL A 138 14.86 1.52 -15.69
N PHE A 139 14.81 2.78 -16.10
CA PHE A 139 13.65 3.36 -16.79
C PHE A 139 13.67 2.99 -18.26
N ILE A 140 12.50 2.62 -18.80
CA ILE A 140 12.32 2.23 -20.20
C ILE A 140 11.59 3.33 -20.97
N GLU A 141 12.19 3.76 -22.08
CA GLU A 141 11.57 4.68 -23.05
C GLU A 141 11.03 3.91 -24.25
N THR A 142 9.80 4.24 -24.64
CA THR A 142 9.13 3.63 -25.80
C THR A 142 8.54 4.68 -26.75
N ASP A 143 8.22 4.25 -27.96
CA ASP A 143 7.30 4.97 -28.84
C ASP A 143 5.82 4.72 -28.45
N GLU A 144 4.89 5.26 -29.25
CA GLU A 144 3.44 5.12 -29.05
C GLU A 144 2.93 3.68 -29.25
N SER A 145 3.69 2.84 -29.94
CA SER A 145 3.39 1.41 -30.16
C SER A 145 4.06 0.51 -29.12
N HIS A 146 4.62 1.08 -28.06
CA HIS A 146 5.38 0.39 -27.02
C HIS A 146 6.65 -0.33 -27.53
N HIS A 147 7.19 0.07 -28.68
CA HIS A 147 8.48 -0.42 -29.16
C HIS A 147 9.61 0.24 -28.36
N LEU A 148 10.62 -0.54 -27.97
CA LEU A 148 11.76 -0.08 -27.19
C LEU A 148 12.58 0.96 -27.96
N LEU A 149 12.84 2.11 -27.34
CA LEU A 149 13.75 3.14 -27.88
C LEU A 149 15.05 3.24 -27.09
N SER A 150 14.97 3.19 -25.76
CA SER A 150 16.11 3.37 -24.88
C SER A 150 15.82 2.86 -23.47
N MET A 151 16.88 2.62 -22.68
CA MET A 151 16.80 2.37 -21.25
C MET A 151 17.88 3.16 -20.51
N SER A 152 17.57 3.67 -19.32
CA SER A 152 18.55 4.38 -18.51
C SER A 152 18.18 4.40 -17.03
N LYS A 153 19.18 4.36 -16.15
CA LYS A 153 19.01 4.65 -14.71
C LYS A 153 18.77 6.13 -14.42
N ASN A 154 18.99 7.01 -15.40
CA ASN A 154 18.78 8.45 -15.27
C ASN A 154 17.55 8.89 -16.07
N LYS A 155 16.44 9.19 -15.36
CA LYS A 155 15.18 9.69 -15.95
C LYS A 155 15.37 10.87 -16.90
N THR A 156 16.35 11.74 -16.64
CA THR A 156 16.54 12.97 -17.44
C THR A 156 17.09 12.73 -18.85
N GLN A 157 17.59 11.51 -19.11
CA GLN A 157 18.08 11.09 -20.43
C GLN A 157 16.96 10.58 -21.34
N LEU A 158 15.75 10.39 -20.81
CA LEU A 158 14.61 9.80 -21.50
C LEU A 158 13.49 10.84 -21.64
N LYS A 159 12.67 10.72 -22.70
CA LYS A 159 11.53 11.62 -22.91
C LYS A 159 10.22 10.95 -22.50
N ASN A 160 9.94 9.78 -23.08
CA ASN A 160 8.68 9.07 -22.91
C ASN A 160 8.88 7.80 -22.09
N ILE A 161 8.96 7.94 -20.77
CA ILE A 161 9.17 6.81 -19.87
C ILE A 161 7.87 6.04 -19.70
N LEU A 162 7.86 4.77 -20.11
CA LEU A 162 6.72 3.86 -19.96
C LEU A 162 6.69 3.20 -18.58
N GLY A 163 7.85 2.71 -18.11
CA GLY A 163 7.93 1.93 -16.87
C GLY A 163 9.36 1.61 -16.44
N GLU A 164 9.46 0.72 -15.46
CA GLU A 164 10.73 0.18 -14.93
C GLU A 164 10.94 -1.25 -15.40
N LEU A 165 12.16 -1.56 -15.84
CA LEU A 165 12.58 -2.90 -16.23
C LEU A 165 12.51 -3.87 -15.05
N VAL A 166 11.87 -5.02 -15.26
CA VAL A 166 11.70 -6.06 -14.22
C VAL A 166 12.89 -7.03 -14.15
N GLY A 167 13.75 -7.05 -15.17
CA GLY A 167 14.83 -8.03 -15.29
C GLY A 167 14.38 -9.38 -15.85
N ILE A 168 13.21 -9.42 -16.51
CA ILE A 168 12.65 -10.60 -17.18
C ILE A 168 12.21 -10.22 -18.59
N SER A 169 12.72 -10.91 -19.60
CA SER A 169 12.38 -10.69 -21.01
C SER A 169 12.10 -11.99 -21.73
N LYS A 170 11.31 -11.95 -22.80
CA LYS A 170 11.16 -13.03 -23.78
C LYS A 170 11.96 -12.67 -25.02
N LEU A 171 12.78 -13.59 -25.51
CA LEU A 171 13.51 -13.45 -26.75
C LEU A 171 13.28 -14.65 -27.65
N SER A 172 13.00 -14.38 -28.93
CA SER A 172 13.03 -15.43 -29.95
C SER A 172 14.45 -15.87 -30.26
N GLN A 173 14.61 -17.08 -30.79
CA GLN A 173 15.90 -17.57 -31.27
C GLN A 173 16.48 -16.62 -32.34
N GLN A 174 15.63 -16.15 -33.26
CA GLN A 174 16.03 -15.21 -34.31
C GLN A 174 16.47 -13.86 -33.70
N GLY A 175 15.69 -13.32 -32.77
CA GLY A 175 16.05 -12.11 -32.04
C GLY A 175 17.37 -12.24 -31.29
N PHE A 176 17.64 -13.40 -30.70
CA PHE A 176 18.91 -13.65 -30.01
C PHE A 176 20.10 -13.78 -30.97
N GLN A 177 19.92 -14.40 -32.13
CA GLN A 177 20.96 -14.44 -33.16
C GLN A 177 21.32 -13.03 -33.65
N GLU A 178 20.32 -12.22 -33.98
CA GLU A 178 20.51 -10.82 -34.35
C GLU A 178 21.18 -10.03 -33.23
N LEU A 179 20.72 -10.19 -31.99
CA LEU A 179 21.32 -9.57 -30.80
C LEU A 179 22.83 -9.87 -30.76
N THR A 180 23.21 -11.14 -30.87
CA THR A 180 24.63 -11.53 -30.80
C THR A 180 25.45 -10.96 -31.96
N GLN A 181 24.86 -10.81 -33.15
CA GLN A 181 25.54 -10.22 -34.31
C GLN A 181 25.76 -8.71 -34.14
N VAL A 182 24.76 -7.98 -33.64
CA VAL A 182 24.87 -6.52 -33.47
C VAL A 182 25.81 -6.15 -32.31
N VAL A 183 25.89 -6.98 -31.25
CA VAL A 183 26.77 -6.69 -30.12
C VAL A 183 28.20 -7.20 -30.29
N GLU A 184 28.46 -8.16 -31.18
CA GLU A 184 29.81 -8.72 -31.39
C GLU A 184 30.90 -7.66 -31.61
N PRO A 185 30.75 -6.67 -32.51
CA PRO A 185 31.74 -5.60 -32.66
C PRO A 185 31.86 -4.74 -31.39
N ILE A 186 30.77 -4.47 -30.67
CA ILE A 186 30.76 -3.64 -29.45
C ILE A 186 31.52 -4.34 -28.32
N ILE A 187 31.24 -5.62 -28.09
CA ILE A 187 31.88 -6.46 -27.07
C ILE A 187 33.38 -6.61 -27.36
N SER A 188 33.79 -6.62 -28.63
CA SER A 188 35.20 -6.69 -29.01
C SER A 188 36.01 -5.46 -28.59
N GLU A 189 35.35 -4.31 -28.41
CA GLU A 189 35.95 -3.04 -27.96
C GLU A 189 35.71 -2.77 -26.46
N ASN A 190 34.55 -3.17 -25.94
CA ASN A 190 34.14 -2.94 -24.57
C ASN A 190 33.33 -4.12 -23.99
N LEU A 191 33.98 -4.91 -23.14
CA LEU A 191 33.35 -6.05 -22.46
C LEU A 191 32.36 -5.65 -21.37
N HIS A 192 32.35 -4.40 -20.89
CA HIS A 192 31.57 -3.95 -19.74
C HIS A 192 30.12 -3.55 -20.08
N ILE A 193 29.65 -3.78 -21.30
CA ILE A 193 28.26 -3.47 -21.65
C ILE A 193 27.28 -4.43 -20.96
N ASP A 194 26.15 -3.87 -20.52
CA ASP A 194 25.06 -4.63 -19.91
C ASP A 194 24.06 -5.13 -20.96
N TYR A 195 23.31 -6.19 -20.66
CA TYR A 195 22.42 -6.83 -21.64
C TYR A 195 21.30 -5.90 -22.10
N GLU A 196 20.91 -4.94 -21.27
CA GLU A 196 19.97 -3.87 -21.57
C GLU A 196 20.45 -3.01 -22.75
N GLN A 197 21.75 -2.69 -22.80
CA GLN A 197 22.34 -1.99 -23.94
C GLN A 197 22.27 -2.86 -25.20
N GLY A 198 22.51 -4.15 -25.07
CA GLY A 198 22.32 -5.11 -26.17
C GLY A 198 20.88 -5.12 -26.69
N LEU A 199 19.88 -5.11 -25.80
CA LEU A 199 18.47 -5.06 -26.19
C LEU A 199 18.10 -3.76 -26.91
N ILE A 200 18.70 -2.62 -26.52
CA ILE A 200 18.54 -1.35 -27.25
C ILE A 200 19.12 -1.45 -28.66
N GLU A 201 20.31 -2.07 -28.82
CA GLU A 201 20.90 -2.28 -30.15
C GLU A 201 20.05 -3.23 -31.01
N LEU A 202 19.50 -4.31 -30.43
CA LEU A 202 18.55 -5.20 -31.10
C LEU A 202 17.31 -4.44 -31.59
N ALA A 203 16.75 -3.55 -30.75
CA ALA A 203 15.54 -2.81 -31.07
C ALA A 203 15.69 -1.81 -32.23
N LYS A 204 16.92 -1.52 -32.67
CA LYS A 204 17.17 -0.72 -33.89
C LYS A 204 16.89 -1.51 -35.18
N ASN A 205 17.00 -2.85 -35.12
CA ASN A 205 16.91 -3.74 -36.29
C ASN A 205 15.70 -4.67 -36.23
N GLN A 206 15.15 -4.94 -35.04
CA GLN A 206 14.04 -5.88 -34.81
C GLN A 206 12.98 -5.24 -33.90
N GLU A 207 11.74 -5.69 -34.02
CA GLU A 207 10.67 -5.29 -33.11
C GLU A 207 10.93 -5.88 -31.70
N VAL A 208 10.96 -5.00 -30.69
CA VAL A 208 11.15 -5.34 -29.28
C VAL A 208 10.08 -4.58 -28.48
N ILE A 209 9.02 -5.28 -28.11
CA ILE A 209 7.86 -4.67 -27.45
C ILE A 209 8.05 -4.65 -25.94
N VAL A 210 7.63 -3.56 -25.30
CA VAL A 210 7.63 -3.42 -23.84
C VAL A 210 6.20 -3.55 -23.33
N THR A 211 5.93 -4.59 -22.52
CA THR A 211 4.61 -4.78 -21.89
C THR A 211 4.63 -4.27 -20.44
N LEU A 212 3.71 -3.36 -20.11
CA LEU A 212 3.61 -2.77 -18.78
C LEU A 212 2.54 -3.49 -17.93
N HIS A 213 2.95 -4.05 -16.80
CA HIS A 213 2.05 -4.63 -15.80
C HIS A 213 2.10 -3.83 -14.49
N ASP A 214 1.13 -2.93 -14.34
CA ASP A 214 1.09 -1.90 -13.29
C ASP A 214 1.13 -2.43 -11.84
N ASP A 215 0.56 -3.61 -11.61
CA ASP A 215 0.37 -4.20 -10.29
C ASP A 215 1.29 -5.42 -10.05
N LEU A 216 2.30 -5.62 -10.90
CA LEU A 216 3.25 -6.72 -10.80
C LEU A 216 4.07 -6.62 -9.51
N VAL A 217 4.09 -7.70 -8.72
CA VAL A 217 4.87 -7.73 -7.48
C VAL A 217 6.22 -8.40 -7.74
N TRP A 218 7.27 -7.60 -7.65
CA TRP A 218 8.65 -8.04 -7.83
C TRP A 218 9.65 -7.12 -7.08
N CYS A 219 10.90 -7.54 -7.02
CA CYS A 219 12.03 -6.77 -6.48
C CYS A 219 13.36 -7.36 -6.96
N GLU A 220 14.24 -6.50 -7.48
CA GLU A 220 15.67 -6.78 -7.60
C GLU A 220 16.37 -6.64 -6.23
N VAL A 221 17.36 -7.48 -5.93
CA VAL A 221 18.07 -7.49 -4.64
C VAL A 221 19.56 -7.14 -4.82
N ASP A 222 19.83 -5.85 -4.80
CA ASP A 222 21.17 -5.29 -4.99
C ASP A 222 21.92 -4.95 -3.70
N ASP A 223 21.19 -4.49 -2.69
CA ASP A 223 21.74 -3.97 -1.46
C ASP A 223 20.90 -4.39 -0.23
N ALA A 224 21.36 -3.97 0.96
CA ALA A 224 20.71 -4.32 2.22
C ALA A 224 19.28 -3.76 2.35
N HIS A 225 19.00 -2.60 1.73
CA HIS A 225 17.65 -2.03 1.72
C HIS A 225 16.74 -2.90 0.85
N HIS A 226 17.16 -3.23 -0.36
CA HIS A 226 16.39 -4.08 -1.27
C HIS A 226 16.10 -5.43 -0.59
N TRP A 227 17.11 -6.02 0.05
CA TRP A 227 16.95 -7.29 0.76
C TRP A 227 15.95 -7.21 1.92
N GLN A 228 15.97 -6.12 2.68
CA GLN A 228 15.01 -5.94 3.75
C GLN A 228 13.58 -5.81 3.19
N ARG A 229 13.38 -5.00 2.14
CA ARG A 229 12.10 -4.84 1.43
C ARG A 229 11.59 -6.16 0.86
N ALA A 230 12.49 -6.94 0.24
CA ALA A 230 12.20 -8.27 -0.29
C ALA A 230 11.61 -9.19 0.78
N LYS A 231 12.28 -9.32 1.93
CA LYS A 231 11.84 -10.18 3.04
C LYS A 231 10.54 -9.73 3.69
N THR A 232 10.38 -8.43 3.94
CA THR A 232 9.29 -7.94 4.81
C THR A 232 8.04 -7.54 4.06
N VAL A 233 8.14 -7.24 2.77
CA VAL A 233 7.03 -6.73 1.96
C VAL A 233 6.77 -7.62 0.75
N ILE A 234 7.76 -7.75 -0.13
CA ILE A 234 7.56 -8.29 -1.48
C ILE A 234 7.31 -9.79 -1.46
N PHE A 235 8.17 -10.58 -0.82
CA PHE A 235 8.02 -12.02 -0.78
C PHE A 235 6.75 -12.48 -0.03
N PRO A 236 6.38 -11.90 1.13
CA PRO A 236 5.07 -12.16 1.73
C PRO A 236 3.90 -11.88 0.80
N LEU A 237 3.95 -10.78 0.04
CA LEU A 237 2.90 -10.42 -0.90
C LEU A 237 2.82 -11.39 -2.10
N ILE A 238 3.96 -11.82 -2.63
CA ILE A 238 4.05 -12.86 -3.67
C ILE A 238 3.38 -14.14 -3.18
N LYS A 239 3.76 -14.63 -1.99
CA LYS A 239 3.15 -15.83 -1.41
C LYS A 239 1.63 -15.69 -1.24
N ALA A 240 1.17 -14.51 -0.79
CA ALA A 240 -0.26 -14.26 -0.61
C ALA A 240 -1.02 -14.35 -1.94
N ARG A 241 -0.47 -13.78 -3.02
CA ARG A 241 -1.08 -13.81 -4.35
C ARG A 241 -1.03 -15.20 -5.00
N GLU A 242 0.11 -15.89 -4.91
CA GLU A 242 0.29 -17.21 -5.52
C GLU A 242 -0.49 -18.32 -4.81
N LYS A 243 -0.83 -18.13 -3.52
CA LYS A 243 -1.71 -19.04 -2.78
C LYS A 243 -3.16 -18.96 -3.26
N LEU A 244 -3.58 -17.87 -3.91
CA LEU A 244 -4.92 -17.75 -4.48
C LEU A 244 -5.00 -18.61 -5.74
N SER A 245 -5.81 -19.66 -5.71
CA SER A 245 -6.18 -20.38 -6.94
C SER A 245 -7.23 -19.59 -7.74
N GLU A 246 -7.31 -19.80 -9.05
CA GLU A 246 -8.31 -19.15 -9.92
C GLU A 246 -9.75 -19.36 -9.43
N ASN A 247 -10.02 -20.50 -8.77
CA ASN A 247 -11.33 -20.86 -8.20
C ASN A 247 -11.59 -20.28 -6.79
N GLN A 248 -10.68 -19.47 -6.25
CA GLN A 248 -10.78 -18.83 -4.92
C GLN A 248 -11.00 -17.31 -5.00
N THR A 249 -11.51 -16.81 -6.12
CA THR A 249 -11.87 -15.39 -6.21
C THR A 249 -13.17 -15.11 -5.46
N VAL A 250 -13.19 -14.05 -4.65
CA VAL A 250 -14.39 -13.61 -3.93
C VAL A 250 -15.13 -12.58 -4.79
N GLN A 251 -16.48 -12.61 -4.78
CA GLN A 251 -17.28 -11.59 -5.46
C GLN A 251 -16.83 -10.18 -5.03
N ARG A 252 -16.43 -9.37 -6.01
CA ARG A 252 -15.99 -8.00 -5.77
C ARG A 252 -17.19 -7.04 -5.76
N ASN A 253 -17.56 -6.59 -4.57
CA ASN A 253 -18.51 -5.49 -4.38
C ASN A 253 -17.76 -4.16 -4.21
N VAL A 254 -18.23 -3.10 -4.87
CA VAL A 254 -17.66 -1.74 -4.75
C VAL A 254 -18.36 -0.98 -3.63
N LEU A 255 -17.69 -0.88 -2.50
CA LEU A 255 -18.25 -0.25 -1.30
C LEU A 255 -17.88 1.24 -1.27
N LEU A 256 -18.86 2.11 -1.53
CA LEU A 256 -18.74 3.57 -1.50
C LEU A 256 -19.18 4.16 -0.14
N ASN A 257 -19.09 3.37 0.93
CA ASN A 257 -19.21 3.81 2.32
C ASN A 257 -17.81 3.98 2.95
N PRO A 258 -17.63 4.83 3.99
CA PRO A 258 -16.31 5.18 4.51
C PRO A 258 -15.71 4.10 5.42
N GLY A 259 -15.96 2.81 5.16
CA GLY A 259 -15.38 1.68 5.88
C GLY A 259 -16.37 0.94 6.82
N PRO A 260 -16.41 -0.40 6.84
CA PRO A 260 -15.61 -1.33 6.01
C PRO A 260 -15.81 -1.11 4.50
N ALA A 261 -14.74 -1.17 3.72
CA ALA A 261 -14.71 -0.86 2.29
C ALA A 261 -14.24 -2.08 1.48
N THR A 262 -14.20 -1.98 0.15
CA THR A 262 -13.69 -3.06 -0.72
C THR A 262 -12.25 -3.39 -0.33
N THR A 263 -11.91 -4.67 -0.25
CA THR A 263 -10.57 -5.17 0.08
C THR A 263 -10.05 -6.09 -1.01
N THR A 264 -8.74 -6.34 -1.03
CA THR A 264 -8.11 -7.37 -1.86
C THR A 264 -8.50 -8.77 -1.36
N ASP A 265 -8.39 -9.79 -2.21
CA ASP A 265 -8.66 -11.17 -1.81
C ASP A 265 -7.53 -11.71 -0.92
N THR A 266 -6.29 -11.27 -1.14
CA THR A 266 -5.15 -11.55 -0.26
C THR A 266 -5.43 -11.17 1.20
N VAL A 267 -6.02 -9.99 1.48
CA VAL A 267 -6.44 -9.61 2.84
C VAL A 267 -7.58 -10.49 3.36
N LYS A 268 -8.56 -10.85 2.52
CA LYS A 268 -9.67 -11.76 2.92
C LYS A 268 -9.14 -13.11 3.35
N TYR A 269 -8.29 -13.73 2.53
CA TYR A 269 -7.73 -15.07 2.74
C TYR A 269 -6.64 -15.10 3.80
N ALA A 270 -6.01 -13.96 4.14
CA ALA A 270 -5.08 -13.86 5.26
C ALA A 270 -5.74 -14.14 6.63
N GLN A 271 -7.07 -14.17 6.72
CA GLN A 271 -7.78 -14.65 7.92
C GLN A 271 -7.72 -16.18 8.07
N ILE A 272 -7.47 -16.92 6.98
CA ILE A 272 -7.47 -18.38 6.94
C ILE A 272 -6.06 -18.88 7.29
N VAL A 273 -5.86 -19.13 8.57
CA VAL A 273 -4.62 -19.62 9.16
C VAL A 273 -4.92 -20.85 10.04
N PRO A 274 -3.94 -21.73 10.29
CA PRO A 274 -4.07 -22.76 11.33
C PRO A 274 -4.43 -22.13 12.69
N ASP A 275 -5.21 -22.85 13.49
CA ASP A 275 -5.53 -22.43 14.85
C ASP A 275 -4.25 -22.27 15.68
N ILE A 276 -4.16 -21.17 16.43
CA ILE A 276 -2.99 -20.84 17.24
C ILE A 276 -3.42 -20.23 18.58
N CYS A 277 -2.76 -20.64 19.66
CA CYS A 277 -2.93 -19.98 20.95
C CYS A 277 -2.29 -18.57 20.89
N PRO A 278 -3.00 -17.49 21.23
CA PRO A 278 -2.46 -16.13 21.16
C PRO A 278 -1.28 -15.83 22.11
N ARG A 279 -0.95 -16.79 22.98
CA ARG A 279 0.18 -16.72 23.92
C ARG A 279 1.46 -17.31 23.33
N GLU A 280 1.40 -18.00 22.20
CA GLU A 280 2.57 -18.52 21.49
C GLU A 280 3.49 -17.39 21.00
N GLN A 281 4.78 -17.67 20.97
CA GLN A 281 5.80 -16.72 20.52
C GLN A 281 5.56 -16.28 19.07
N ASP A 282 5.17 -17.22 18.20
CA ASP A 282 4.89 -16.97 16.79
C ASP A 282 3.78 -15.91 16.59
N PHE A 283 2.73 -15.98 17.42
CA PHE A 283 1.66 -14.98 17.38
C PHE A 283 2.08 -13.65 18.01
N GLY A 284 2.92 -13.70 19.06
CA GLY A 284 3.58 -12.52 19.62
C GLY A 284 4.37 -11.74 18.55
N SER A 285 5.10 -12.44 17.68
CA SER A 285 5.81 -11.84 16.55
C SER A 285 4.89 -11.20 15.51
N VAL A 286 3.69 -11.74 15.29
CA VAL A 286 2.67 -11.10 14.43
C VAL A 286 2.22 -9.77 15.03
N MET A 287 1.90 -9.75 16.33
CA MET A 287 1.48 -8.51 17.00
C MET A 287 2.61 -7.47 17.06
N GLU A 288 3.85 -7.90 17.29
CA GLU A 288 5.02 -7.00 17.30
C GLU A 288 5.27 -6.40 15.92
N PHE A 289 5.16 -7.19 14.85
CA PHE A 289 5.20 -6.67 13.48
C PHE A 289 4.10 -5.63 13.27
N VAL A 290 2.84 -5.97 13.56
CA VAL A 290 1.70 -5.06 13.38
C VAL A 290 1.91 -3.75 14.16
N SER A 291 2.28 -3.84 15.44
CA SER A 291 2.52 -2.66 16.27
C SER A 291 3.67 -1.79 15.72
N THR A 292 4.78 -2.42 15.31
CA THR A 292 5.96 -1.71 14.84
C THR A 292 5.70 -1.02 13.50
N GLU A 293 5.11 -1.74 12.55
CA GLU A 293 4.85 -1.20 11.21
C GLU A 293 3.74 -0.14 11.23
N LEU A 294 2.67 -0.30 12.03
CA LEU A 294 1.68 0.76 12.22
C LEU A 294 2.32 2.04 12.79
N THR A 295 3.28 1.90 13.71
CA THR A 295 4.01 3.05 14.25
C THR A 295 4.76 3.78 13.14
N LYS A 296 5.50 3.04 12.29
CA LYS A 296 6.29 3.61 11.19
C LYS A 296 5.46 4.37 10.17
N LEU A 297 4.17 4.06 10.01
CA LEU A 297 3.29 4.78 9.07
C LEU A 297 2.97 6.21 9.51
N ALA A 298 3.24 6.61 10.77
CA ALA A 298 3.01 7.98 11.24
C ALA A 298 4.10 8.55 12.15
N GLY A 299 5.12 7.78 12.51
CA GLY A 299 6.22 8.26 13.35
C GLY A 299 7.34 7.24 13.54
N ASN A 300 8.46 7.70 14.09
CA ASN A 300 9.61 6.83 14.34
C ASN A 300 9.35 5.90 15.56
N PRO A 301 9.57 4.57 15.44
CA PRO A 301 9.43 3.63 16.56
C PRO A 301 10.32 3.88 17.79
N THR A 302 11.30 4.79 17.69
CA THR A 302 12.10 5.26 18.82
C THR A 302 11.26 6.12 19.75
N ASP A 303 10.56 7.11 19.19
CA ASP A 303 9.80 8.14 19.91
C ASP A 303 8.34 7.73 20.15
N PHE A 304 7.79 6.87 19.28
CA PHE A 304 6.39 6.47 19.27
C PHE A 304 6.20 4.96 19.41
N THR A 305 5.01 4.54 19.84
CA THR A 305 4.61 3.13 19.91
C THR A 305 3.14 3.00 19.60
N THR A 306 2.75 1.87 19.00
CA THR A 306 1.34 1.52 18.80
C THR A 306 0.85 0.65 19.97
N VAL A 307 -0.38 0.90 20.43
CA VAL A 307 -1.10 0.07 21.39
C VAL A 307 -2.37 -0.44 20.73
N LEU A 308 -2.53 -1.76 20.68
CA LEU A 308 -3.60 -2.45 19.97
C LEU A 308 -4.73 -2.84 20.92
N PHE A 309 -5.97 -2.77 20.44
CA PHE A 309 -7.18 -3.20 21.14
C PHE A 309 -8.08 -4.03 20.22
N ALA A 310 -8.73 -5.06 20.75
CA ALA A 310 -9.84 -5.69 20.05
C ALA A 310 -11.09 -4.81 20.23
N GLY A 311 -11.64 -4.32 19.12
CA GLY A 311 -12.78 -3.41 19.13
C GLY A 311 -12.82 -2.49 17.92
N SER A 312 -13.91 -1.72 17.80
CA SER A 312 -14.06 -0.69 16.77
C SER A 312 -13.17 0.53 17.04
N GLY A 313 -13.01 1.42 16.05
CA GLY A 313 -12.28 2.68 16.27
C GLY A 313 -12.80 3.54 17.43
N THR A 314 -14.08 3.42 17.81
CA THR A 314 -14.59 4.12 19.01
C THR A 314 -13.95 3.60 20.30
N ALA A 315 -13.56 2.32 20.36
CA ALA A 315 -12.83 1.76 21.49
C ALA A 315 -11.45 2.42 21.66
N ALA A 316 -10.76 2.72 20.56
CA ALA A 316 -9.49 3.47 20.61
C ALA A 316 -9.70 4.91 21.12
N VAL A 317 -10.73 5.62 20.64
CA VAL A 317 -11.02 6.98 21.16
C VAL A 317 -11.37 6.96 22.64
N GLU A 318 -12.18 6.00 23.04
CA GLU A 318 -12.57 5.82 24.44
C GLU A 318 -11.36 5.45 25.32
N ALA A 319 -10.51 4.53 24.87
CA ALA A 319 -9.26 4.19 25.54
C ALA A 319 -8.35 5.41 25.72
N MET A 320 -8.19 6.22 24.67
CA MET A 320 -7.40 7.45 24.70
C MET A 320 -7.94 8.42 25.75
N LEU A 321 -9.21 8.83 25.64
CA LEU A 321 -9.80 9.84 26.54
C LEU A 321 -9.89 9.36 27.99
N SER A 322 -10.22 8.09 28.22
CA SER A 322 -10.41 7.54 29.57
C SER A 322 -9.10 7.21 30.31
N SER A 323 -7.97 7.14 29.61
CA SER A 323 -6.68 6.71 30.19
C SER A 323 -5.67 7.84 30.38
N VAL A 324 -5.66 8.86 29.53
CA VAL A 324 -4.54 9.82 29.48
C VAL A 324 -4.82 11.15 30.18
N ILE A 325 -6.08 11.41 30.55
CA ILE A 325 -6.52 12.69 31.10
C ILE A 325 -6.49 12.64 32.63
N GLU A 326 -5.58 13.43 33.19
CA GLU A 326 -5.41 13.62 34.64
C GLU A 326 -6.67 14.23 35.28
N GLU A 327 -6.90 13.95 36.57
CA GLU A 327 -8.16 14.30 37.27
C GLU A 327 -8.46 15.81 37.31
N ASN A 328 -7.44 16.66 37.41
CA ASN A 328 -7.59 18.11 37.47
C ASN A 328 -7.29 18.82 36.14
N ALA A 329 -7.05 18.07 35.06
CA ALA A 329 -6.74 18.63 33.77
C ALA A 329 -8.01 19.03 32.99
N THR A 330 -7.92 20.11 32.22
CA THR A 330 -9.02 20.54 31.34
C THR A 330 -8.78 20.02 29.92
N LEU A 331 -9.75 19.25 29.40
CA LEU A 331 -9.80 18.81 28.01
C LEU A 331 -10.60 19.79 27.14
N LEU A 332 -10.05 20.25 26.01
CA LEU A 332 -10.82 20.90 24.96
C LEU A 332 -11.20 19.89 23.88
N ILE A 333 -12.48 19.82 23.51
CA ILE A 333 -12.96 18.99 22.39
C ILE A 333 -13.49 19.90 21.29
N ILE A 334 -12.92 19.77 20.09
CA ILE A 334 -13.47 20.41 18.88
C ILE A 334 -14.61 19.54 18.36
N ASN A 335 -15.82 20.09 18.33
CA ASN A 335 -17.01 19.43 17.85
C ASN A 335 -17.57 20.13 16.60
N ASN A 336 -17.19 19.60 15.44
CA ASN A 336 -17.77 19.95 14.14
C ASN A 336 -18.36 18.73 13.42
N GLY A 337 -18.96 17.79 14.17
CA GLY A 337 -19.65 16.67 13.58
C GLY A 337 -19.99 15.54 14.53
N ALA A 338 -20.42 14.41 13.97
CA ALA A 338 -20.95 13.30 14.76
C ALA A 338 -19.89 12.64 15.66
N TYR A 339 -18.61 12.64 15.25
CA TYR A 339 -17.54 11.99 16.01
C TYR A 339 -17.02 12.92 17.13
N GLY A 340 -16.95 14.23 16.92
CA GLY A 340 -16.68 15.21 17.98
C GLY A 340 -17.76 15.19 19.07
N LYS A 341 -19.04 15.13 18.66
CA LYS A 341 -20.17 14.90 19.56
C LYS A 341 -20.01 13.60 20.38
N ARG A 342 -19.48 12.54 19.78
CA ARG A 342 -19.20 11.28 20.47
C ARG A 342 -18.07 11.41 21.48
N MET A 343 -16.99 12.13 21.19
CA MET A 343 -15.94 12.42 22.17
C MET A 343 -16.52 13.16 23.39
N CYS A 344 -17.39 14.14 23.18
CA CYS A 344 -18.08 14.81 24.29
C CYS A 344 -18.97 13.85 25.11
N GLN A 345 -19.64 12.89 24.47
CA GLN A 345 -20.43 11.88 25.17
C GLN A 345 -19.54 10.98 26.04
N ILE A 346 -18.41 10.50 25.50
CA ILE A 346 -17.43 9.71 26.24
C ILE A 346 -16.90 10.49 27.44
N ALA A 347 -16.47 11.75 27.23
CA ALA A 347 -15.97 12.62 28.29
C ALA A 347 -16.99 12.82 29.42
N LYS A 348 -18.29 13.00 29.08
CA LYS A 348 -19.38 13.07 30.07
C LYS A 348 -19.54 11.76 30.86
N ILE A 349 -19.53 10.60 30.19
CA ILE A 349 -19.69 9.28 30.83
C ILE A 349 -18.59 9.05 31.87
N TYR A 350 -17.35 9.39 31.53
CA TYR A 350 -16.20 9.26 32.42
C TYR A 350 -16.02 10.43 33.40
N ARG A 351 -16.95 11.40 33.40
CA ARG A 351 -16.92 12.60 34.25
C ARG A 351 -15.60 13.38 34.12
N LEU A 352 -15.04 13.42 32.92
CA LEU A 352 -13.85 14.20 32.63
C LEU A 352 -14.21 15.69 32.63
N ARG A 353 -13.30 16.53 33.10
CA ARG A 353 -13.42 17.97 32.97
C ARG A 353 -13.12 18.38 31.54
N PHE A 354 -14.14 18.84 30.80
CA PHE A 354 -13.94 19.26 29.42
C PHE A 354 -14.74 20.52 29.03
N LEU A 355 -14.19 21.23 28.05
CA LEU A 355 -14.80 22.33 27.31
C LEU A 355 -15.12 21.85 25.90
N GLU A 356 -16.27 22.26 25.37
CA GLU A 356 -16.70 21.95 24.01
C GLU A 356 -16.57 23.21 23.14
N TYR A 357 -15.74 23.15 22.10
CA TYR A 357 -15.70 24.17 21.05
C TYR A 357 -16.53 23.70 19.86
N ARG A 358 -17.69 24.33 19.63
CA ARG A 358 -18.60 23.97 18.53
C ARG A 358 -18.26 24.78 17.28
N SER A 359 -18.19 24.09 16.14
CA SER A 359 -17.99 24.71 14.82
C SER A 359 -18.90 24.02 13.79
N PRO A 360 -19.31 24.69 12.69
CA PRO A 360 -20.16 24.08 11.68
C PRO A 360 -19.52 22.85 11.03
N PRO A 361 -20.31 21.80 10.69
CA PRO A 361 -19.77 20.54 10.17
C PRO A 361 -19.38 20.60 8.68
N ASP A 362 -19.77 21.66 7.99
CA ASP A 362 -19.63 21.88 6.55
C ASP A 362 -18.69 23.05 6.21
N GLN A 363 -18.19 23.78 7.21
CA GLN A 363 -17.30 24.91 7.06
C GLN A 363 -15.90 24.62 7.63
N PRO A 364 -14.85 25.22 7.08
CA PRO A 364 -13.50 25.13 7.66
C PRO A 364 -13.48 25.68 9.09
N LEU A 365 -12.63 25.08 9.92
CA LEU A 365 -12.41 25.54 11.29
C LEU A 365 -11.77 26.94 11.30
N ASP A 366 -12.38 27.90 12.00
CA ASP A 366 -11.78 29.21 12.21
C ASP A 366 -10.72 29.15 13.33
N LEU A 367 -9.47 29.06 12.91
CA LEU A 367 -8.33 28.92 13.81
C LEU A 367 -8.10 30.15 14.71
N ASN A 368 -8.43 31.36 14.23
CA ASN A 368 -8.28 32.57 15.02
C ASN A 368 -9.32 32.60 16.14
N GLN A 369 -10.57 32.22 15.84
CA GLN A 369 -11.60 32.12 16.86
C GLN A 369 -11.30 31.01 17.87
N LEU A 370 -10.77 29.87 17.42
CA LEU A 370 -10.35 28.80 18.33
C LEU A 370 -9.20 29.25 19.24
N GLU A 371 -8.18 29.90 18.70
CA GLU A 371 -7.04 30.38 19.49
C GLU A 371 -7.46 31.45 20.51
N ASN A 372 -8.34 32.37 20.11
CA ASN A 372 -8.95 33.32 21.03
C ASN A 372 -9.78 32.62 22.13
N PHE A 373 -10.54 31.58 21.78
CA PHE A 373 -11.27 30.78 22.75
C PHE A 373 -10.33 30.13 23.77
N ILE A 374 -9.20 29.57 23.33
CA ILE A 374 -8.18 28.98 24.20
C ILE A 374 -7.57 30.05 25.13
N ALA A 375 -7.18 31.20 24.59
CA ALA A 375 -6.53 32.27 25.34
C ALA A 375 -7.42 32.92 26.41
N LEU A 376 -8.75 32.89 26.22
CA LEU A 376 -9.73 33.46 27.15
C LEU A 376 -10.12 32.53 28.31
N GLN A 377 -9.63 31.29 28.33
CA GLN A 377 -9.96 30.38 29.43
C GLN A 377 -9.26 30.79 30.72
N ALA A 378 -10.01 30.83 31.83
CA ALA A 378 -9.47 31.14 33.16
C ALA A 378 -8.49 30.08 33.67
N GLU A 379 -8.66 28.83 33.22
CA GLU A 379 -7.79 27.71 33.56
C GLU A 379 -7.07 27.19 32.33
N LYS A 380 -5.82 26.72 32.52
CA LYS A 380 -5.01 26.17 31.45
C LYS A 380 -5.70 24.92 30.87
N ILE A 381 -5.86 24.92 29.55
CA ILE A 381 -6.24 23.74 28.79
C ILE A 381 -5.01 22.83 28.72
N SER A 382 -5.13 21.59 29.18
CA SER A 382 -4.02 20.63 29.21
C SER A 382 -4.03 19.72 27.99
N TYR A 383 -5.22 19.43 27.45
CA TYR A 383 -5.41 18.52 26.33
C TYR A 383 -6.35 19.13 25.28
N LEU A 384 -6.12 18.83 24.00
CA LEU A 384 -7.04 19.14 22.91
C LEU A 384 -7.30 17.87 22.11
N ALA A 385 -8.57 17.51 21.93
CA ALA A 385 -9.03 16.38 21.14
C ALA A 385 -9.88 16.84 19.94
N PHE A 386 -9.61 16.29 18.77
CA PHE A 386 -10.39 16.57 17.56
C PHE A 386 -10.28 15.44 16.54
N ILE A 387 -11.10 15.54 15.48
CA ILE A 387 -11.16 14.58 14.38
C ILE A 387 -10.42 15.18 13.19
N HIS A 388 -9.48 14.45 12.60
CA HIS A 388 -8.75 14.94 11.43
C HIS A 388 -9.64 14.97 10.17
N CYS A 389 -10.31 13.85 9.86
CA CYS A 389 -11.25 13.73 8.73
C CYS A 389 -12.66 13.41 9.21
N GLU A 390 -13.54 14.42 9.20
CA GLU A 390 -14.91 14.32 9.67
C GLU A 390 -15.82 13.71 8.58
N THR A 391 -15.94 12.37 8.59
CA THR A 391 -16.73 11.62 7.58
C THR A 391 -18.25 11.85 7.62
N THR A 392 -18.71 12.69 8.55
CA THR A 392 -20.07 13.22 8.53
C THR A 392 -20.31 14.02 7.26
N THR A 393 -19.33 14.81 6.81
CA THR A 393 -19.45 15.72 5.66
C THR A 393 -18.35 15.53 4.61
N GLY A 394 -17.17 15.05 5.01
CA GLY A 394 -15.96 15.05 4.19
C GLY A 394 -14.97 16.16 4.55
N LEU A 395 -15.27 16.96 5.58
CA LEU A 395 -14.42 18.05 6.07
C LEU A 395 -13.07 17.53 6.61
N LEU A 396 -11.99 18.18 6.21
CA LEU A 396 -10.64 17.94 6.71
C LEU A 396 -10.22 19.09 7.63
N ASN A 397 -10.00 18.79 8.91
CA ASN A 397 -9.51 19.76 9.88
C ASN A 397 -7.98 19.97 9.73
N PRO A 398 -7.47 21.20 9.89
CA PRO A 398 -6.07 21.55 9.60
C PRO A 398 -5.12 21.04 10.70
N LEU A 399 -4.64 19.80 10.54
CA LEU A 399 -3.85 19.07 11.54
C LEU A 399 -2.54 19.78 11.93
N SER A 400 -1.77 20.25 10.95
CA SER A 400 -0.47 20.89 11.21
C SER A 400 -0.62 22.25 11.91
N GLU A 401 -1.65 23.02 11.56
CA GLU A 401 -1.95 24.31 12.16
C GLU A 401 -2.45 24.16 13.61
N LEU A 402 -3.30 23.17 13.87
CA LEU A 402 -3.69 22.81 15.23
C LEU A 402 -2.50 22.34 16.07
N GLY A 403 -1.57 21.59 15.47
CA GLY A 403 -0.31 21.21 16.09
C GLY A 403 0.52 22.41 16.56
N LYS A 404 0.63 23.45 15.73
CA LYS A 404 1.31 24.72 16.06
C LYS A 404 0.61 25.47 17.19
N ILE A 405 -0.72 25.51 17.20
CA ILE A 405 -1.49 26.11 18.31
C ILE A 405 -1.21 25.33 19.60
N CYS A 406 -1.34 24.00 19.58
CA CYS A 406 -1.10 23.17 20.75
C CYS A 406 0.32 23.34 21.30
N GLN A 407 1.32 23.48 20.43
CA GLN A 407 2.71 23.73 20.84
C GLN A 407 2.87 25.08 21.55
N ARG A 408 2.26 26.16 21.04
CA ARG A 408 2.35 27.51 21.64
C ARG A 408 1.78 27.57 23.07
N TYR A 409 0.69 26.84 23.31
CA TYR A 409 0.00 26.84 24.61
C TYR A 409 0.39 25.67 25.52
N ASP A 410 1.36 24.85 25.11
CA ASP A 410 1.79 23.65 25.85
C ASP A 410 0.59 22.71 26.14
N ILE A 411 -0.15 22.39 25.09
CA ILE A 411 -1.33 21.52 25.09
C ILE A 411 -0.97 20.17 24.48
N THR A 412 -1.33 19.08 25.15
CA THR A 412 -1.19 17.73 24.61
C THR A 412 -2.26 17.46 23.54
N MET A 413 -1.84 17.27 22.29
CA MET A 413 -2.77 17.07 21.17
C MET A 413 -3.13 15.58 20.98
N MET A 414 -4.44 15.32 20.90
CA MET A 414 -5.05 14.01 20.68
C MET A 414 -5.89 14.03 19.40
N VAL A 415 -5.66 13.08 18.51
CA VAL A 415 -6.23 13.08 17.16
C VAL A 415 -7.00 11.79 16.90
N ASP A 416 -8.27 11.91 16.57
CA ASP A 416 -9.00 10.86 15.87
C ASP A 416 -8.66 10.95 14.38
N ALA A 417 -7.84 10.00 13.92
CA ALA A 417 -7.40 9.87 12.54
C ALA A 417 -8.05 8.66 11.85
N MET A 418 -9.21 8.17 12.34
CA MET A 418 -9.81 6.92 11.84
C MET A 418 -9.96 6.89 10.32
N SER A 419 -10.31 8.01 9.71
CA SER A 419 -10.59 8.10 8.27
C SER A 419 -9.52 8.87 7.50
N SER A 420 -8.38 9.20 8.13
CA SER A 420 -7.25 9.87 7.48
C SER A 420 -5.96 9.04 7.54
N PHE A 421 -5.70 8.31 8.64
CA PHE A 421 -4.51 7.47 8.80
C PHE A 421 -4.42 6.45 7.65
N ALA A 422 -3.21 6.21 7.13
CA ALA A 422 -2.94 5.36 5.96
C ALA A 422 -3.65 5.80 4.65
N ALA A 423 -4.06 7.07 4.56
CA ALA A 423 -4.48 7.71 3.30
C ALA A 423 -3.89 9.10 3.13
N ILE A 424 -3.95 9.94 4.15
CA ILE A 424 -3.35 11.27 4.14
C ILE A 424 -2.01 11.15 4.88
N PRO A 425 -0.88 11.65 4.32
CA PRO A 425 0.39 11.66 5.03
C PRO A 425 0.28 12.36 6.38
N ILE A 426 0.76 11.71 7.44
CA ILE A 426 0.76 12.22 8.81
C ILE A 426 2.13 11.93 9.42
N ASP A 427 2.82 12.97 9.91
CA ASP A 427 4.01 12.81 10.75
C ASP A 427 3.68 13.33 12.15
N MET A 428 3.61 12.42 13.13
CA MET A 428 3.23 12.76 14.49
C MET A 428 4.21 13.71 15.18
N LYS A 429 5.50 13.68 14.84
CA LYS A 429 6.50 14.54 15.46
C LYS A 429 6.42 15.94 14.88
N GLU A 430 6.45 16.06 13.56
CA GLU A 430 6.38 17.34 12.85
C GLU A 430 5.04 18.05 13.10
N MET A 431 3.95 17.29 13.22
CA MET A 431 2.61 17.82 13.47
C MET A 431 2.26 17.93 14.97
N ASN A 432 3.21 17.68 15.88
CA ASN A 432 3.03 17.79 17.33
C ASN A 432 1.88 16.93 17.92
N ILE A 433 1.69 15.71 17.39
CA ILE A 433 0.66 14.77 17.81
C ILE A 433 1.20 13.90 18.96
N SER A 434 0.50 13.90 20.10
CA SER A 434 0.86 13.01 21.23
C SER A 434 0.17 11.66 21.16
N TYR A 435 -1.09 11.64 20.73
CA TYR A 435 -1.89 10.42 20.59
C TYR A 435 -2.71 10.46 19.30
N LEU A 436 -2.65 9.39 18.51
CA LEU A 436 -3.39 9.23 17.26
C LEU A 436 -4.19 7.94 17.31
N ALA A 437 -5.53 8.04 17.25
CA ALA A 437 -6.43 6.89 17.21
C ALA A 437 -6.79 6.51 15.77
N ALA A 438 -6.79 5.21 15.46
CA ALA A 438 -7.21 4.67 14.15
C ALA A 438 -7.72 3.23 14.27
N SER A 439 -8.06 2.60 13.13
CA SER A 439 -8.60 1.23 13.08
C SER A 439 -8.22 0.50 11.80
N SER A 440 -8.31 -0.83 11.83
CA SER A 440 -7.87 -1.72 10.76
C SER A 440 -8.68 -1.61 9.46
N ASN A 441 -9.96 -1.23 9.53
CA ASN A 441 -10.93 -1.39 8.43
C ASN A 441 -11.35 -0.11 7.71
N LYS A 442 -10.51 0.92 7.80
CA LYS A 442 -10.66 2.18 7.07
C LYS A 442 -9.64 2.21 5.93
N ASN A 443 -8.80 3.22 5.86
CA ASN A 443 -7.86 3.35 4.74
C ASN A 443 -6.69 2.37 4.77
N LEU A 444 -6.47 1.65 5.88
CA LEU A 444 -5.56 0.50 5.93
C LEU A 444 -6.05 -0.66 5.05
N GLN A 445 -7.35 -0.72 4.71
CA GLN A 445 -7.97 -1.76 3.89
C GLN A 445 -7.95 -3.16 4.53
N GLY A 446 -7.84 -3.26 5.85
CA GLY A 446 -7.96 -4.52 6.60
C GLY A 446 -9.39 -4.87 6.99
N MET A 447 -9.55 -5.99 7.72
CA MET A 447 -10.84 -6.41 8.28
C MET A 447 -11.14 -5.70 9.60
N ALA A 448 -12.42 -5.51 9.93
CA ALA A 448 -12.84 -4.85 11.17
C ALA A 448 -12.56 -5.75 12.39
N GLY A 449 -12.23 -5.13 13.52
CA GLY A 449 -12.03 -5.84 14.80
C GLY A 449 -10.79 -5.42 15.58
N VAL A 450 -9.86 -4.69 14.94
CA VAL A 450 -8.69 -4.10 15.62
C VAL A 450 -8.76 -2.58 15.53
N SER A 451 -8.61 -1.94 16.67
CA SER A 451 -8.40 -0.50 16.79
C SER A 451 -7.09 -0.25 17.52
N PHE A 452 -6.51 0.92 17.34
CA PHE A 452 -5.20 1.19 17.91
C PHE A 452 -4.98 2.68 18.16
N ILE A 453 -4.06 2.95 19.08
CA ILE A 453 -3.52 4.28 19.34
C ILE A 453 -2.02 4.25 19.07
N ILE A 454 -1.54 5.15 18.23
CA ILE A 454 -0.11 5.46 18.15
C ILE A 454 0.14 6.58 19.14
N ALA A 455 1.03 6.34 20.10
CA ALA A 455 1.30 7.22 21.22
C ALA A 455 2.76 7.63 21.26
N ASN A 456 3.03 8.90 21.58
CA ASN A 456 4.34 9.34 22.00
C ASN A 456 4.71 8.62 23.31
N LYS A 457 5.86 7.94 23.35
CA LYS A 457 6.24 7.11 24.50
C LYS A 457 6.41 7.91 25.78
N ALA A 458 6.98 9.10 25.70
CA ALA A 458 7.15 9.97 26.87
C ALA A 458 5.81 10.47 27.41
N ALA A 459 4.86 10.82 26.54
CA ALA A 459 3.50 11.17 26.95
C ALA A 459 2.78 9.97 27.58
N LEU A 460 2.89 8.78 26.97
CA LEU A 460 2.29 7.55 27.47
C LEU A 460 2.81 7.16 28.85
N GLU A 461 4.12 7.28 29.09
CA GLU A 461 4.72 6.96 30.39
C GLU A 461 4.24 7.90 31.51
N LYS A 462 3.93 9.16 31.21
CA LYS A 462 3.31 10.08 32.19
C LYS A 462 1.93 9.60 32.66
N SER A 463 1.21 8.83 31.84
CA SER A 463 -0.12 8.32 32.19
C SER A 463 -0.11 7.14 33.16
N LYS A 464 1.07 6.61 33.53
CA LYS A 464 1.20 5.36 34.31
C LYS A 464 0.51 5.37 35.66
N ASP A 465 0.52 6.54 36.33
CA ASP A 465 0.03 6.71 37.70
C ASP A 465 -1.39 7.30 37.72
N ILE A 466 -1.99 7.56 36.54
CA ILE A 466 -3.38 8.00 36.44
C ILE A 466 -4.29 6.84 36.87
N PRO A 467 -5.19 7.03 37.87
CA PRO A 467 -6.11 5.98 38.31
C PRO A 467 -6.96 5.44 37.15
N ALA A 468 -6.92 4.12 36.96
CA ALA A 468 -7.64 3.46 35.88
C ALA A 468 -9.16 3.70 35.99
N ARG A 469 -9.77 4.18 34.90
CA ARG A 469 -11.23 4.42 34.80
C ARG A 469 -12.00 3.23 34.26
N ASN A 470 -11.29 2.31 33.63
CA ASN A 470 -11.78 1.05 33.10
C ASN A 470 -10.62 0.04 33.06
N LEU A 471 -10.95 -1.23 32.82
CA LEU A 471 -9.96 -2.31 32.74
C LEU A 471 -9.55 -2.61 31.30
N TYR A 472 -10.53 -2.91 30.44
CA TYR A 472 -10.29 -3.40 29.08
C TYR A 472 -9.66 -2.36 28.15
N LEU A 473 -10.05 -1.09 28.31
CA LEU A 473 -9.61 0.03 27.47
C LEU A 473 -8.47 0.85 28.11
N ASN A 474 -7.86 0.35 29.19
CA ASN A 474 -6.79 1.08 29.83
C ASN A 474 -5.52 1.07 28.96
N LEU A 475 -5.13 2.24 28.47
CA LEU A 475 -4.04 2.42 27.51
C LEU A 475 -2.69 2.00 28.07
N TYR A 476 -2.35 2.46 29.26
CA TYR A 476 -1.04 2.20 29.86
C TYR A 476 -0.87 0.72 30.22
N GLN A 477 -1.88 0.10 30.83
CA GLN A 477 -1.80 -1.32 31.18
C GLN A 477 -1.71 -2.22 29.95
N GLN A 478 -2.43 -1.88 28.87
CA GLN A 478 -2.33 -2.60 27.60
C GLN A 478 -0.93 -2.50 27.00
N HIS A 479 -0.37 -1.29 26.99
CA HIS A 479 1.00 -1.06 26.54
C HIS A 479 2.03 -1.84 27.38
N ARG A 480 1.95 -1.72 28.70
CA ARG A 480 2.87 -2.37 29.64
C ARG A 480 2.85 -3.89 29.48
N SER A 481 1.66 -4.49 29.42
CA SER A 481 1.50 -5.93 29.21
C SER A 481 2.16 -6.38 27.91
N PHE A 482 1.96 -5.64 26.82
CA PHE A 482 2.57 -5.94 25.53
C PHE A 482 4.09 -5.82 25.55
N GLN A 483 4.66 -4.80 26.19
CA GLN A 483 6.11 -4.63 26.28
C GLN A 483 6.78 -5.77 27.07
N GLN A 484 6.12 -6.27 28.12
CA GLN A 484 6.65 -7.33 28.98
C GLN A 484 6.54 -8.72 28.36
N THR A 485 5.48 -8.97 27.60
CA THR A 485 5.11 -10.35 27.20
C THR A 485 5.00 -10.55 25.70
N LYS A 486 5.02 -9.46 24.90
CA LYS A 486 4.64 -9.44 23.48
C LYS A 486 3.23 -9.95 23.22
N GLN A 487 2.33 -9.82 24.21
CA GLN A 487 0.94 -10.27 24.15
C GLN A 487 -0.01 -9.14 24.57
N MET A 488 -1.24 -9.15 24.06
CA MET A 488 -2.31 -8.33 24.63
C MET A 488 -2.71 -8.85 26.02
N GLN A 489 -3.30 -7.99 26.85
CA GLN A 489 -3.81 -8.40 28.17
C GLN A 489 -4.84 -9.53 28.04
N PHE A 490 -5.77 -9.39 27.10
CA PHE A 490 -6.87 -10.32 26.84
C PHE A 490 -6.74 -10.95 25.46
N THR A 491 -7.59 -11.95 25.17
CA THR A 491 -7.61 -12.65 23.89
C THR A 491 -7.82 -11.65 22.73
N PRO A 492 -6.84 -11.52 21.82
CA PRO A 492 -6.96 -10.67 20.65
C PRO A 492 -7.74 -11.36 19.52
N PRO A 493 -8.21 -10.62 18.51
CA PRO A 493 -8.88 -11.20 17.36
C PRO A 493 -7.83 -11.75 16.39
N VAL A 494 -7.40 -13.00 16.64
CA VAL A 494 -6.24 -13.66 15.98
C VAL A 494 -6.29 -13.53 14.46
N GLN A 495 -7.38 -13.97 13.84
CA GLN A 495 -7.54 -13.98 12.38
C GLN A 495 -7.57 -12.55 11.81
N THR A 496 -8.19 -11.61 12.52
CA THR A 496 -8.18 -10.20 12.13
C THR A 496 -6.77 -9.61 12.15
N LEU A 497 -5.92 -9.98 13.11
CA LEU A 497 -4.52 -9.52 13.15
C LEU A 497 -3.67 -10.07 12.00
N TYR A 498 -3.90 -11.31 11.56
CA TYR A 498 -3.27 -11.83 10.34
C TYR A 498 -3.72 -11.05 9.10
N SER A 499 -5.02 -10.76 8.96
CA SER A 499 -5.51 -9.92 7.86
C SER A 499 -4.96 -8.49 7.91
N LEU A 500 -4.80 -7.94 9.11
CA LEU A 500 -4.22 -6.60 9.31
C LEU A 500 -2.73 -6.59 8.95
N LYS A 501 -1.98 -7.64 9.29
CA LYS A 501 -0.60 -7.80 8.84
C LYS A 501 -0.51 -7.76 7.31
N GLN A 502 -1.37 -8.48 6.60
CA GLN A 502 -1.43 -8.45 5.14
C GLN A 502 -1.79 -7.06 4.60
N ALA A 503 -2.78 -6.40 5.21
CA ALA A 503 -3.19 -5.05 4.82
C ALA A 503 -2.07 -4.01 5.02
N ILE A 504 -1.26 -4.14 6.08
CA ILE A 504 -0.07 -3.31 6.32
C ILE A 504 0.98 -3.57 5.24
N ILE A 505 1.26 -4.83 4.89
CA ILE A 505 2.19 -5.19 3.82
C ILE A 505 1.77 -4.54 2.49
N GLU A 506 0.49 -4.63 2.14
CA GLU A 506 -0.06 -3.99 0.94
C GLU A 506 -0.01 -2.45 1.01
N THR A 507 -0.17 -1.88 2.21
CA THR A 507 -0.03 -0.43 2.43
C THR A 507 1.41 0.04 2.23
N ILE A 508 2.38 -0.72 2.73
CA ILE A 508 3.81 -0.42 2.52
C ILE A 508 4.19 -0.57 1.05
N TRP A 509 3.65 -1.61 0.38
CA TRP A 509 3.89 -1.84 -1.04
C TRP A 509 3.32 -0.71 -1.92
N GLU A 510 2.08 -0.28 -1.65
CA GLU A 510 1.45 0.80 -2.41
C GLU A 510 2.09 2.16 -2.08
N GLY A 511 2.38 2.44 -0.81
CA GLY A 511 2.77 3.75 -0.30
C GLY A 511 1.55 4.63 0.01
N ILE A 512 1.64 5.45 1.07
CA ILE A 512 0.52 6.30 1.52
C ILE A 512 0.22 7.39 0.50
N GLU A 513 1.26 7.99 -0.10
CA GLU A 513 1.16 9.05 -1.09
C GLU A 513 0.47 8.56 -2.37
N ASN A 514 0.86 7.39 -2.86
CA ASN A 514 0.25 6.78 -4.05
C ASN A 514 -1.20 6.38 -3.77
N ARG A 515 -1.48 5.83 -2.58
CA ARG A 515 -2.85 5.56 -2.14
C ARG A 515 -3.69 6.84 -2.10
N TYR A 516 -3.15 7.92 -1.54
CA TYR A 516 -3.83 9.22 -1.52
C TYR A 516 -4.10 9.74 -2.93
N ALA A 517 -3.14 9.57 -3.84
CA ALA A 517 -3.27 9.96 -5.23
C ALA A 517 -4.37 9.17 -5.92
N ARG A 518 -4.47 7.85 -5.68
CA ARG A 518 -5.55 6.99 -6.20
C ARG A 518 -6.93 7.41 -5.66
N TYR A 519 -7.05 7.68 -4.36
CA TYR A 519 -8.28 8.20 -3.77
C TYR A 519 -8.62 9.60 -4.32
N THR A 520 -7.64 10.48 -4.44
CA THR A 520 -7.78 11.82 -5.02
C THR A 520 -8.27 11.74 -6.47
N LYS A 521 -7.73 10.83 -7.28
CA LYS A 521 -8.14 10.65 -8.67
C LYS A 521 -9.58 10.15 -8.78
N SER A 522 -9.97 9.24 -7.89
CA SER A 522 -11.35 8.78 -7.76
C SER A 522 -12.28 9.93 -7.37
N TRP A 523 -11.87 10.74 -6.37
CA TRP A 523 -12.62 11.93 -5.97
C TRP A 523 -12.73 12.97 -7.09
N GLU A 524 -11.67 13.26 -7.84
CA GLU A 524 -11.72 14.18 -8.99
C GLU A 524 -12.71 13.70 -10.07
N THR A 525 -12.73 12.39 -10.31
CA THR A 525 -13.68 11.74 -11.22
C THR A 525 -15.12 11.93 -10.72
N LEU A 526 -15.36 11.68 -9.43
CA LEU A 526 -16.65 11.91 -8.79
C LEU A 526 -17.09 13.38 -8.94
N ILE A 527 -16.24 14.33 -8.54
CA ILE A 527 -16.55 15.76 -8.57
C ILE A 527 -16.84 16.24 -9.99
N THR A 528 -16.06 15.80 -10.98
CA THR A 528 -16.29 16.14 -12.39
C THR A 528 -17.61 15.55 -12.88
N GLY A 529 -17.89 14.29 -12.53
CA GLY A 529 -19.11 13.58 -12.90
C GLY A 529 -20.37 14.23 -12.32
N ILE A 530 -20.42 14.48 -11.01
CA ILE A 530 -21.59 15.11 -10.37
C ILE A 530 -21.81 16.54 -10.86
N SER A 531 -20.73 17.29 -11.15
CA SER A 531 -20.83 18.64 -11.72
C SER A 531 -21.47 18.62 -13.11
N ARG A 532 -21.10 17.64 -13.96
CA ARG A 532 -21.72 17.41 -15.28
C ARG A 532 -23.22 17.08 -15.15
N LEU A 533 -23.61 16.43 -14.06
CA LEU A 533 -25.01 16.08 -13.75
C LEU A 533 -25.77 17.19 -13.02
N ASN A 534 -25.21 18.41 -12.91
CA ASN A 534 -25.77 19.56 -12.19
C ASN A 534 -26.05 19.30 -10.69
N MET A 535 -25.27 18.41 -10.07
CA MET A 535 -25.31 18.15 -8.64
C MET A 535 -24.17 18.89 -7.94
N THR A 536 -24.36 19.17 -6.64
CA THR A 536 -23.39 19.89 -5.81
C THR A 536 -23.07 19.10 -4.54
N HIS A 537 -21.98 19.48 -3.87
CA HIS A 537 -21.52 18.85 -2.64
C HIS A 537 -21.32 19.89 -1.54
N LEU A 538 -21.44 19.47 -0.27
CA LEU A 538 -21.47 20.38 0.88
C LEU A 538 -20.15 21.11 1.14
N VAL A 539 -19.06 20.36 1.24
CA VAL A 539 -17.78 20.91 1.72
C VAL A 539 -16.99 21.51 0.55
N PRO A 540 -16.46 22.74 0.66
CA PRO A 540 -15.61 23.35 -0.36
C PRO A 540 -14.35 22.52 -0.67
N LYS A 541 -13.91 22.50 -1.94
CA LYS A 541 -12.78 21.67 -2.41
C LYS A 541 -11.49 21.84 -1.59
N ASN A 542 -11.19 23.06 -1.15
CA ASN A 542 -9.95 23.36 -0.41
C ASN A 542 -9.91 22.80 1.01
N SER A 543 -11.06 22.40 1.56
CA SER A 543 -11.19 21.86 2.93
C SER A 543 -11.78 20.45 2.92
N HIS A 544 -11.83 19.83 1.74
CA HIS A 544 -12.35 18.48 1.55
C HIS A 544 -11.23 17.44 1.68
N SER A 545 -11.48 16.36 2.42
CA SER A 545 -10.49 15.29 2.67
C SER A 545 -10.15 14.44 1.45
N LYS A 546 -11.03 14.44 0.44
CA LYS A 546 -11.01 13.59 -0.76
C LYS A 546 -11.18 12.09 -0.46
N ILE A 547 -11.69 11.78 0.73
CA ILE A 547 -11.96 10.41 1.23
C ILE A 547 -13.45 10.06 1.07
N ILE A 548 -14.32 11.02 1.39
CA ILE A 548 -15.79 10.90 1.30
C ILE A 548 -16.40 12.25 0.98
N THR A 549 -17.39 12.26 0.09
CA THR A 549 -18.10 13.45 -0.35
C THR A 549 -19.57 13.35 0.03
N SER A 550 -20.09 14.40 0.67
CA SER A 550 -21.52 14.56 0.93
C SER A 550 -22.15 15.37 -0.19
N ILE A 551 -22.97 14.71 -0.99
CA ILE A 551 -23.63 15.23 -2.18
C ILE A 551 -25.04 15.62 -1.80
N ILE A 552 -25.49 16.80 -2.22
CA ILE A 552 -26.85 17.28 -1.97
C ILE A 552 -27.83 16.42 -2.76
N GLU A 553 -28.88 15.95 -2.09
CA GLU A 553 -29.92 15.15 -2.74
C GLU A 553 -30.65 15.99 -3.82
N PRO A 554 -31.02 15.40 -4.97
CA PRO A 554 -31.81 16.08 -5.98
C PRO A 554 -33.15 16.58 -5.42
N GLU A 555 -33.52 17.82 -5.75
CA GLU A 555 -34.84 18.37 -5.48
C GLU A 555 -35.85 17.85 -6.53
N HIS A 556 -36.19 16.55 -6.46
CA HIS A 556 -37.15 15.91 -7.38
C HIS A 556 -38.22 15.14 -6.58
N PRO A 557 -39.53 15.28 -6.88
CA PRO A 557 -40.59 14.63 -6.10
C PRO A 557 -40.52 13.09 -6.05
N GLN A 558 -40.00 12.48 -7.12
CA GLN A 558 -39.81 11.02 -7.20
C GLN A 558 -38.45 10.55 -6.68
N TYR A 559 -37.58 11.47 -6.22
CA TYR A 559 -36.30 11.05 -5.65
C TYR A 559 -36.51 10.30 -4.33
N ASN A 560 -35.95 9.09 -4.24
CA ASN A 560 -35.89 8.32 -3.01
C ASN A 560 -34.49 7.71 -2.84
N PHE A 561 -33.84 7.97 -1.70
CA PHE A 561 -32.51 7.42 -1.42
C PHE A 561 -32.46 5.88 -1.47
N ASN A 562 -33.49 5.19 -0.98
CA ASN A 562 -33.49 3.73 -0.95
C ASN A 562 -33.64 3.12 -2.35
N GLU A 563 -34.42 3.75 -3.22
CA GLU A 563 -34.54 3.32 -4.62
C GLU A 563 -33.22 3.52 -5.37
N MET A 564 -32.59 4.68 -5.20
CA MET A 564 -31.25 4.94 -5.72
C MET A 564 -30.23 3.92 -5.19
N HIS A 565 -30.25 3.64 -3.89
CA HIS A 565 -29.38 2.65 -3.26
C HIS A 565 -29.58 1.26 -3.88
N ASN A 566 -30.83 0.81 -4.07
CA ASN A 566 -31.12 -0.49 -4.67
C ASN A 566 -30.62 -0.57 -6.12
N HIS A 567 -30.82 0.48 -6.92
CA HIS A 567 -30.26 0.58 -8.28
C HIS A 567 -28.74 0.39 -8.30
N PHE A 568 -28.02 1.02 -7.38
CA PHE A 568 -26.57 0.80 -7.25
C PHE A 568 -26.22 -0.61 -6.75
N TYR A 569 -26.95 -1.12 -5.76
CA TYR A 569 -26.70 -2.40 -5.12
C TYR A 569 -26.83 -3.57 -6.11
N GLU A 570 -27.87 -3.56 -6.95
CA GLU A 570 -28.08 -4.53 -8.02
C GLU A 570 -26.96 -4.51 -9.08
N ASN A 571 -26.25 -3.38 -9.19
CA ASN A 571 -25.12 -3.20 -10.09
C ASN A 571 -23.74 -3.38 -9.40
N GLY A 572 -23.73 -3.87 -8.16
CA GLY A 572 -22.51 -4.19 -7.41
C GLY A 572 -21.89 -3.02 -6.63
N PHE A 573 -22.62 -1.92 -6.42
CA PHE A 573 -22.18 -0.73 -5.68
C PHE A 573 -23.00 -0.51 -4.40
N THR A 574 -22.34 -0.11 -3.31
CA THR A 574 -23.03 0.27 -2.06
C THR A 574 -22.77 1.74 -1.75
N ILE A 575 -23.79 2.60 -1.91
CA ILE A 575 -23.73 4.02 -1.49
C ILE A 575 -24.11 4.19 -0.02
N TYR A 576 -23.94 5.39 0.53
CA TYR A 576 -24.13 5.64 1.96
C TYR A 576 -25.10 6.80 2.22
N PRO A 577 -26.02 6.70 3.20
CA PRO A 577 -26.98 7.78 3.48
C PRO A 577 -26.28 9.00 4.08
N GLY A 578 -26.91 10.16 4.03
CA GLY A 578 -26.48 11.37 4.75
C GLY A 578 -26.43 11.20 6.26
N LYS A 579 -25.91 12.22 6.95
CA LYS A 579 -25.77 12.23 8.41
C LYS A 579 -25.99 13.59 9.06
N LEU A 580 -26.46 14.57 8.28
CA LEU A 580 -26.81 15.90 8.78
C LEU A 580 -28.33 16.04 8.83
N ASP A 581 -28.82 16.61 9.93
CA ASP A 581 -30.26 16.87 10.09
C ASP A 581 -30.71 18.12 9.32
N VAL A 582 -29.78 19.03 9.01
CA VAL A 582 -30.05 20.36 8.42
C VAL A 582 -30.07 20.39 6.90
N GLN A 583 -29.47 19.39 6.24
CA GLN A 583 -29.39 19.29 4.79
C GLN A 583 -29.47 17.83 4.35
N ASN A 584 -30.44 17.53 3.49
CA ASN A 584 -30.57 16.22 2.87
C ASN A 584 -29.39 15.96 1.94
N THR A 585 -28.67 14.89 2.22
CA THR A 585 -27.48 14.47 1.49
C THR A 585 -27.42 12.97 1.40
N PHE A 586 -26.73 12.47 0.38
CA PHE A 586 -26.15 11.14 0.40
C PHE A 586 -24.63 11.26 0.33
N ARG A 587 -23.93 10.18 0.64
CA ARG A 587 -22.48 10.16 0.73
C ARG A 587 -21.88 9.09 -0.15
N VAL A 588 -20.78 9.48 -0.79
CA VAL A 588 -19.97 8.60 -1.65
C VAL A 588 -18.54 8.69 -1.13
N ALA A 589 -18.06 7.59 -0.55
CA ALA A 589 -16.67 7.40 -0.19
C ALA A 589 -15.90 6.77 -1.35
N ASN A 590 -14.61 7.03 -1.39
CA ASN A 590 -13.74 6.51 -2.43
C ASN A 590 -12.46 5.88 -1.86
N ILE A 591 -12.62 5.02 -0.85
CA ILE A 591 -11.54 4.33 -0.12
C ILE A 591 -11.60 2.82 -0.32
N GLY A 592 -10.55 2.12 0.13
CA GLY A 592 -10.42 0.68 -0.06
C GLY A 592 -9.83 0.36 -1.43
N ASN A 593 -9.97 -0.89 -1.87
CA ASN A 593 -9.46 -1.40 -3.14
C ASN A 593 -10.35 -0.97 -4.33
N ILE A 594 -10.45 0.35 -4.55
CA ILE A 594 -11.19 0.96 -5.65
C ILE A 594 -10.32 1.96 -6.43
N ASP A 595 -10.70 2.30 -7.65
CA ASP A 595 -10.01 3.29 -8.47
C ASP A 595 -10.96 4.23 -9.25
N ASP A 596 -10.41 5.05 -10.14
CA ASP A 596 -11.19 5.98 -10.96
C ASP A 596 -12.08 5.29 -12.00
N LYS A 597 -11.78 4.03 -12.37
CA LYS A 597 -12.61 3.24 -13.29
C LYS A 597 -13.88 2.80 -12.59
N ASP A 598 -13.78 2.36 -11.33
CA ASP A 598 -14.96 2.10 -10.49
C ASP A 598 -15.81 3.38 -10.36
N MET A 599 -15.17 4.52 -10.15
CA MET A 599 -15.89 5.79 -10.01
C MET A 599 -16.55 6.26 -11.31
N LYS A 600 -15.91 6.06 -12.48
CA LYS A 600 -16.55 6.32 -13.79
C LYS A 600 -17.82 5.50 -13.94
N ARG A 601 -17.75 4.19 -13.66
CA ARG A 601 -18.93 3.30 -13.72
C ARG A 601 -20.02 3.73 -12.74
N PHE A 602 -19.66 4.19 -11.54
CA PHE A 602 -20.62 4.79 -10.59
C PHE A 602 -21.32 6.02 -11.19
N ILE A 603 -20.56 6.94 -11.80
CA ILE A 603 -21.12 8.14 -12.44
C ILE A 603 -22.05 7.78 -13.60
N ASP A 604 -21.71 6.78 -14.42
CA ASP A 604 -22.56 6.31 -15.51
C ASP A 604 -23.89 5.75 -14.98
N LEU A 605 -23.84 4.97 -13.90
CA LEU A 605 -25.03 4.44 -13.24
C LEU A 605 -25.87 5.55 -12.57
N LEU A 606 -25.22 6.59 -12.03
CA LEU A 606 -25.90 7.76 -11.47
C LEU A 606 -26.63 8.54 -12.57
N GLU A 607 -25.99 8.74 -13.72
CA GLU A 607 -26.59 9.39 -14.89
C GLU A 607 -27.84 8.65 -15.36
N ILE A 608 -27.78 7.31 -15.46
CA ILE A 608 -28.93 6.46 -15.81
C ILE A 608 -30.09 6.64 -14.81
N TYR A 609 -29.80 6.60 -13.51
CA TYR A 609 -30.83 6.78 -12.47
C TYR A 609 -31.51 8.16 -12.59
N LEU A 610 -30.72 9.23 -12.76
CA LEU A 610 -31.25 10.59 -12.86
C LEU A 610 -32.05 10.82 -14.16
N ILE A 611 -31.69 10.18 -15.26
CA ILE A 611 -32.51 10.19 -16.49
C ILE A 611 -33.85 9.49 -16.26
N GLY A 612 -33.86 8.38 -15.53
CA GLY A 612 -35.07 7.65 -15.16
C GLY A 612 -36.08 8.52 -14.39
N LEU A 613 -35.59 9.39 -13.49
CA LEU A 613 -36.44 10.35 -12.77
C LEU A 613 -37.13 11.36 -13.71
N LYS A 614 -36.42 11.84 -14.75
CA LYS A 614 -36.95 12.82 -15.72
C LYS A 614 -37.93 12.22 -16.72
N GLY A 615 -37.81 10.93 -17.02
CA GLY A 615 -38.69 10.22 -17.95
C GLY A 615 -40.13 10.02 -17.42
N GLY A 616 -40.33 10.18 -16.11
CA GLY A 616 -41.64 10.08 -15.45
C GLY A 616 -42.59 11.26 -15.69
N ASP A 617 -42.08 12.40 -16.15
CA ASP A 617 -42.87 13.64 -16.34
C ASP A 617 -43.52 13.75 -17.73
N SER A 618 -43.52 12.69 -18.54
CA SER A 618 -44.08 12.69 -19.90
C SER A 618 -45.51 12.16 -20.03
N ASN A 619 -46.22 11.93 -18.91
CA ASN A 619 -47.62 11.46 -18.87
C ASN A 619 -48.51 12.26 -17.90
N SER A 620 -48.45 13.60 -17.95
CA SER A 620 -49.44 14.48 -17.30
C SER A 620 -50.01 15.50 -18.27
#